data_AF-A0A2A2KJW5-F1
#
_entry.id   AF-A0A2A2KJW5-F1
#
_cell.length_a   1.000
_cell.length_b   1.000
_cell.length_c   1.000
_cell.angle_alpha   90.00
_cell.angle_beta   90.00
_cell.angle_gamma   90.00
#
_symmetry.space_group_name_H-M   'P 1'
#
loop_
_entity.id
_entity.type
_entity.pdbx_description
1 polymer ?
#
loop_
_entity_poly.entity_id
_entity_poly.type
_entity_poly.pdbx_seq_one_letter_code
_entity_poly.pdbx_strand_id
1 'polypeptide(L)'
;MAEARKLTDDAAIEAAASRYYRYFPESANYHKAHDFDFWVLEPVRHRYIGGFGAIHWLDQVTLANPFAGQAEQSMIEHMNDDHANAIDHYAKLSGLPRSAHMVGIDSEGMHLRIGQGIYWLPFPTTCNTPTQVREALVSLARADVWPGSSQGEG
;
A
#
# COMPACT_ATOMS: atom_id res chain seq x y z
N MET A 1 6.15 -16.06 12.71
CA MET A 1 5.98 -17.39 12.09
C MET A 1 4.73 -17.35 11.26
N ALA A 2 4.78 -17.91 10.05
CA ALA A 2 3.65 -18.00 9.15
C ALA A 2 3.72 -19.32 8.39
N GLU A 3 2.58 -19.83 7.96
CA GLU A 3 2.48 -20.98 7.06
C GLU A 3 2.31 -20.47 5.63
N ALA A 4 3.10 -21.01 4.69
CA ALA A 4 2.99 -20.62 3.29
C ALA A 4 1.95 -21.51 2.60
N ARG A 5 0.93 -20.90 2.00
CA ARG A 5 -0.08 -21.60 1.20
C ARG A 5 -0.04 -21.13 -0.23
N LYS A 6 0.18 -22.06 -1.16
CA LYS A 6 0.11 -21.81 -2.61
C LYS A 6 -1.33 -21.46 -3.00
N LEU A 7 -1.49 -20.43 -3.83
CA LEU A 7 -2.77 -20.15 -4.47
C LEU A 7 -2.98 -21.14 -5.62
N THR A 8 -4.13 -21.80 -5.62
CA THR A 8 -4.51 -22.81 -6.62
C THR A 8 -5.81 -22.48 -7.34
N ASP A 9 -6.56 -21.50 -6.82
CA ASP A 9 -7.80 -21.03 -7.42
C ASP A 9 -7.49 -19.90 -8.42
N ASP A 10 -8.02 -20.02 -9.64
CA ASP A 10 -7.72 -19.09 -10.73
C ASP A 10 -8.14 -17.65 -10.40
N ALA A 11 -9.29 -17.46 -9.75
CA ALA A 11 -9.75 -16.13 -9.36
C ALA A 11 -8.84 -15.50 -8.30
N ALA A 12 -8.38 -16.29 -7.33
CA ALA A 12 -7.40 -15.85 -6.33
C ALA A 12 -6.03 -15.53 -6.96
N ILE A 13 -5.59 -16.33 -7.94
CA ILE A 13 -4.34 -16.10 -8.69
C ILE A 13 -4.43 -14.79 -9.48
N GLU A 14 -5.51 -14.56 -10.23
CA GLU A 14 -5.68 -13.34 -11.02
C GLU A 14 -5.79 -12.09 -10.11
N ALA A 15 -6.50 -12.20 -8.97
CA ALA A 15 -6.57 -11.12 -7.98
C ALA A 15 -5.19 -10.79 -7.38
N ALA A 16 -4.42 -11.83 -7.01
CA ALA A 16 -3.06 -11.67 -6.51
C ALA A 16 -2.12 -11.09 -7.57
N ALA A 17 -2.20 -11.57 -8.81
CA ALA A 17 -1.41 -11.09 -9.94
C ALA A 17 -1.69 -9.62 -10.24
N SER A 18 -2.96 -9.24 -10.38
CA SER A 18 -3.38 -7.87 -10.62
C SER A 18 -2.80 -6.92 -9.57
N ARG A 19 -2.94 -7.27 -8.28
CA ARG A 19 -2.43 -6.42 -7.20
C ARG A 19 -0.91 -6.44 -7.13
N TYR A 20 -0.26 -7.60 -7.22
CA TYR A 20 1.20 -7.72 -7.12
C TYR A 20 1.92 -6.98 -8.25
N TYR A 21 1.43 -7.08 -9.49
CA TYR A 21 2.05 -6.42 -10.64
C TYR A 21 1.87 -4.90 -10.65
N ARG A 22 0.88 -4.34 -9.95
CA ARG A 22 0.86 -2.89 -9.68
C ARG A 22 2.07 -2.46 -8.84
N TYR A 23 2.45 -3.25 -7.84
CA TYR A 23 3.61 -2.95 -6.99
C TYR A 23 4.93 -3.25 -7.71
N PHE A 24 4.97 -4.30 -8.53
CA PHE A 24 6.16 -4.79 -9.23
C PHE A 24 5.90 -5.00 -10.74
N PRO A 25 5.77 -3.93 -11.54
CA PRO A 25 5.47 -4.04 -12.97
C PRO A 25 6.47 -4.86 -13.78
N GLU A 26 7.74 -4.86 -13.37
CA GLU A 26 8.83 -5.66 -13.95
C GLU A 26 8.60 -7.18 -13.87
N SER A 27 7.73 -7.63 -12.96
CA SER A 27 7.37 -9.04 -12.79
C SER A 27 6.14 -9.45 -13.62
N ALA A 28 5.59 -8.55 -14.44
CA ALA A 28 4.37 -8.79 -15.18
C ALA A 28 4.44 -10.09 -15.99
N ASN A 29 3.35 -10.87 -15.92
CA ASN A 29 3.19 -12.17 -16.59
C ASN A 29 4.14 -13.30 -16.16
N TYR A 30 4.93 -13.14 -15.11
CA TYR A 30 5.85 -14.20 -14.68
C TYR A 30 5.11 -15.50 -14.33
N HIS A 31 3.90 -15.42 -13.75
CA HIS A 31 3.12 -16.62 -13.42
C HIS A 31 2.51 -17.34 -14.64
N LYS A 32 2.50 -16.70 -15.82
CA LYS A 32 1.99 -17.28 -17.08
C LYS A 32 3.12 -17.70 -18.02
N ALA A 33 4.20 -16.94 -18.05
CA ALA A 33 5.32 -17.13 -18.97
C ALA A 33 6.50 -17.89 -18.35
N HIS A 34 6.58 -17.97 -17.02
CA HIS A 34 7.67 -18.58 -16.26
C HIS A 34 7.12 -19.46 -15.13
N ASP A 35 7.97 -20.28 -14.53
CA ASP A 35 7.62 -21.25 -13.47
C ASP A 35 7.52 -20.55 -12.10
N PHE A 36 6.63 -19.55 -11.99
CA PHE A 36 6.37 -18.80 -10.76
C PHE A 36 4.92 -18.99 -10.30
N ASP A 37 4.75 -19.18 -8.99
CA ASP A 37 3.46 -19.33 -8.34
C ASP A 37 3.24 -18.20 -7.32
N PHE A 38 1.99 -17.83 -7.08
CA PHE A 38 1.63 -16.97 -5.97
C PHE A 38 1.42 -17.78 -4.68
N TRP A 39 1.99 -17.26 -3.59
CA TRP A 39 1.87 -17.83 -2.24
C TRP A 39 1.40 -16.75 -1.28
N VAL A 40 0.53 -17.15 -0.34
CA VAL A 40 0.10 -16.30 0.78
C VAL A 40 0.74 -16.84 2.05
N LEU A 41 1.29 -15.94 2.85
CA LEU A 41 1.77 -16.25 4.19
C LEU A 41 0.61 -16.08 5.18
N GLU A 42 0.15 -17.17 5.77
CA GLU A 42 -0.88 -17.20 6.80
C GLU A 42 -0.22 -17.00 8.17
N PRO A 43 -0.37 -15.84 8.81
CA PRO A 43 0.39 -15.54 10.01
C PRO A 43 -0.07 -16.43 11.19
N VAL A 44 0.91 -17.06 11.85
CA VAL A 44 0.67 -17.89 13.04
C VAL A 44 1.07 -17.14 14.31
N ARG A 45 2.13 -16.33 14.24
CA ARG A 45 2.62 -15.57 15.40
C ARG A 45 3.47 -14.38 14.96
N HIS A 46 3.27 -13.24 15.60
CA HIS A 46 4.04 -12.03 15.31
C HIS A 46 4.96 -11.72 16.48
N ARG A 47 6.20 -11.34 16.16
CA ARG A 47 7.16 -10.85 17.14
C ARG A 47 7.63 -9.48 16.67
N TYR A 48 7.26 -8.45 17.40
CA TYR A 48 7.67 -7.09 17.13
C TYR A 48 8.83 -6.70 18.03
N ILE A 49 9.86 -6.08 17.44
CA ILE A 49 11.03 -5.54 18.13
C ILE A 49 11.08 -4.06 17.79
N GLY A 50 10.57 -3.21 18.69
CA GLY A 50 10.43 -1.77 18.47
C GLY A 50 11.67 -0.94 18.82
N GLY A 51 12.77 -1.58 19.19
CA GLY A 51 13.97 -0.93 19.70
C GLY A 51 14.52 -1.63 20.94
N PHE A 52 15.39 -0.96 21.68
CA PHE A 52 16.07 -1.57 22.82
C PHE A 52 15.08 -1.97 23.93
N GLY A 53 15.00 -3.26 24.24
CA GLY A 53 14.16 -3.81 25.31
C GLY A 53 12.65 -3.95 25.00
N ALA A 54 12.16 -3.38 23.90
CA ALA A 54 10.74 -3.44 23.52
C ALA A 54 10.46 -4.65 22.62
N ILE A 55 10.28 -5.82 23.24
CA ILE A 55 10.01 -7.10 22.54
C ILE A 55 8.61 -7.57 22.90
N HIS A 56 7.74 -7.65 21.89
CA HIS A 56 6.33 -8.00 22.07
C HIS A 56 5.93 -9.18 21.17
N TRP A 57 5.19 -10.12 21.75
CA TRP A 57 4.43 -11.11 20.98
C TRP A 57 3.04 -10.54 20.71
N LEU A 58 2.58 -10.62 19.46
CA LEU A 58 1.28 -10.10 19.03
C LEU A 58 0.50 -11.21 18.32
N ASP A 59 -0.79 -11.31 18.66
CA ASP A 59 -1.65 -12.38 18.15
C ASP A 59 -2.38 -11.96 16.86
N GLN A 60 -3.01 -10.78 16.84
CA GLN A 60 -3.72 -10.25 15.66
C GLN A 60 -3.26 -8.84 15.34
N VAL A 61 -2.50 -8.70 14.25
CA VAL A 61 -1.99 -7.40 13.77
C VAL A 61 -2.29 -7.16 12.28
N THR A 62 -2.87 -8.14 11.60
CA THR A 62 -3.24 -8.01 10.20
C THR A 62 -4.63 -7.42 10.09
N LEU A 63 -4.72 -6.22 9.52
CA LEU A 63 -5.98 -5.64 9.08
C LEU A 63 -6.21 -6.02 7.62
N ALA A 64 -7.40 -6.54 7.31
CA ALA A 64 -7.80 -6.74 5.92
C ALA A 64 -7.99 -5.38 5.24
N ASN A 65 -7.46 -5.23 4.03
CA ASN A 65 -7.71 -4.02 3.24
C ASN A 65 -9.14 -4.06 2.67
N PRO A 66 -10.05 -3.16 3.10
CA PRO A 66 -11.44 -3.16 2.65
C PRO A 66 -11.61 -2.80 1.16
N PHE A 67 -10.55 -2.26 0.54
CA PHE A 67 -10.59 -1.81 -0.86
C PHE A 67 -10.01 -2.82 -1.84
N ALA A 68 -9.36 -3.88 -1.36
CA ALA A 68 -8.64 -4.82 -2.23
C ALA A 68 -9.55 -5.37 -3.35
N GLY A 69 -9.06 -5.31 -4.59
CA GLY A 69 -9.80 -5.69 -5.79
C GLY A 69 -10.17 -4.48 -6.64
N GLN A 70 -11.38 -4.50 -7.21
CA GLN A 70 -11.82 -3.52 -8.21
C GLN A 70 -11.89 -2.09 -7.64
N ALA A 71 -12.28 -1.93 -6.37
CA ALA A 71 -12.41 -0.62 -5.75
C ALA A 71 -11.03 0.07 -5.62
N GLU A 72 -10.02 -0.62 -5.07
CA GLU A 72 -8.63 -0.14 -5.01
C GLU A 72 -8.12 0.16 -6.43
N GLN A 73 -8.36 -0.74 -7.39
CA GLN A 73 -7.92 -0.55 -8.77
C GLN A 73 -8.47 0.75 -9.39
N SER A 74 -9.78 0.96 -9.35
CA SER A 74 -10.39 2.13 -9.96
C SER A 74 -9.99 3.44 -9.29
N MET A 75 -9.73 3.45 -7.97
CA MET A 75 -9.19 4.62 -7.29
C MET A 75 -7.76 4.94 -7.73
N ILE A 76 -6.91 3.92 -7.86
CA ILE A 76 -5.51 4.07 -8.29
C ILE A 76 -5.42 4.56 -9.74
N GLU A 77 -6.19 3.95 -10.65
CA GLU A 77 -6.24 4.34 -12.06
C GLU A 77 -6.65 5.81 -12.19
N HIS A 78 -7.75 6.21 -11.55
CA HIS A 78 -8.20 7.60 -11.55
C HIS A 78 -7.12 8.57 -11.02
N MET A 79 -6.43 8.21 -9.94
CA MET A 79 -5.39 9.06 -9.37
C MET A 79 -4.17 9.20 -10.29
N ASN A 80 -3.73 8.10 -10.92
CA ASN A 80 -2.59 8.12 -11.83
C ASN A 80 -2.91 8.83 -13.15
N ASP A 81 -4.13 8.69 -13.67
CA ASP A 81 -4.53 9.27 -14.96
C ASP A 81 -4.84 10.76 -14.85
N ASP A 82 -5.59 11.17 -13.82
CA ASP A 82 -6.13 12.53 -13.72
C ASP A 82 -5.37 13.43 -12.73
N HIS A 83 -4.60 12.85 -11.80
CA HIS A 83 -4.05 13.56 -10.63
C HIS A 83 -2.55 13.36 -10.41
N ALA A 84 -1.77 13.14 -11.46
CA ALA A 84 -0.30 13.01 -11.37
C ALA A 84 0.38 14.16 -10.60
N ASN A 85 -0.10 15.40 -10.78
CA ASN A 85 0.40 16.56 -10.03
C ASN A 85 0.15 16.46 -8.52
N ALA A 86 -0.97 15.87 -8.10
CA ALA A 86 -1.26 15.66 -6.68
C ALA A 86 -0.36 14.57 -6.10
N ILE A 87 -0.10 13.50 -6.87
CA ILE A 87 0.82 12.42 -6.47
C ILE A 87 2.25 12.96 -6.26
N ASP A 88 2.75 13.77 -7.19
CA ASP A 88 4.05 14.43 -7.05
C ASP A 88 4.08 15.42 -5.86
N HIS A 89 2.96 16.06 -5.56
CA HIS A 89 2.83 16.91 -4.37
C HIS A 89 2.93 16.09 -3.09
N TYR A 90 2.27 14.92 -3.00
CA TYR A 90 2.39 14.02 -1.85
C TYR A 90 3.83 13.58 -1.64
N ALA A 91 4.50 13.14 -2.71
CA ALA A 91 5.90 12.75 -2.64
C ALA A 91 6.78 13.89 -2.11
N LYS A 92 6.58 15.11 -2.61
CA LYS A 92 7.30 16.31 -2.14
C LYS A 92 7.04 16.61 -0.66
N LEU A 93 5.78 16.55 -0.20
CA LEU A 93 5.42 16.79 1.21
C LEU A 93 6.12 15.81 2.16
N SER A 94 6.35 14.58 1.70
CA SER A 94 7.03 13.52 2.47
C SER A 94 8.55 13.47 2.25
N GLY A 95 9.13 14.44 1.55
CA GLY A 95 10.57 14.49 1.29
C GLY A 95 11.06 13.42 0.30
N LEU A 96 10.16 12.82 -0.48
CA LEU A 96 10.46 11.80 -1.48
C LEU A 96 10.73 12.43 -2.87
N PRO A 97 11.43 11.72 -3.77
CA PRO A 97 11.63 12.18 -5.14
C PRO A 97 10.30 12.27 -5.92
N ARG A 98 10.30 13.04 -7.02
CA ARG A 98 9.17 13.14 -7.95
C ARG A 98 9.05 11.91 -8.85
N SER A 99 8.07 11.93 -9.76
CA SER A 99 7.74 10.83 -10.67
C SER A 99 7.21 9.62 -9.92
N ALA A 100 6.39 9.90 -8.91
CA ALA A 100 5.71 8.88 -8.13
C ALA A 100 4.47 8.38 -8.87
N HIS A 101 4.20 7.08 -8.74
CA HIS A 101 2.98 6.45 -9.20
C HIS A 101 2.28 5.81 -8.01
N MET A 102 0.97 5.99 -7.90
CA MET A 102 0.21 5.28 -6.88
C MET A 102 0.05 3.82 -7.30
N VAL A 103 0.36 2.88 -6.39
CA VAL A 103 0.31 1.43 -6.67
C VAL A 103 -0.60 0.66 -5.71
N GLY A 104 -1.03 1.31 -4.62
CA GLY A 104 -1.86 0.70 -3.59
C GLY A 104 -2.57 1.74 -2.75
N ILE A 105 -3.75 1.38 -2.25
CA ILE A 105 -4.50 2.13 -1.24
C ILE A 105 -5.04 1.13 -0.24
N ASP A 106 -4.87 1.42 1.05
CA ASP A 106 -5.50 0.70 2.14
C ASP A 106 -6.28 1.69 3.03
N SER A 107 -6.86 1.18 4.12
CA SER A 107 -7.64 2.02 5.04
C SER A 107 -6.81 3.06 5.79
N GLU A 108 -5.49 2.91 5.85
CA GLU A 108 -4.61 3.74 6.66
C GLU A 108 -3.72 4.63 5.80
N GLY A 109 -3.58 4.38 4.50
CA GLY A 109 -2.74 5.19 3.63
C GLY A 109 -2.69 4.75 2.17
N MET A 110 -1.65 5.21 1.50
CA MET A 110 -1.37 4.93 0.10
C MET A 110 0.08 4.48 -0.11
N HIS A 111 0.29 3.67 -1.13
CA HIS A 111 1.61 3.24 -1.57
C HIS A 111 1.98 3.99 -2.85
N LEU A 112 3.13 4.67 -2.83
CA LEU A 112 3.75 5.30 -3.98
C LEU A 112 4.97 4.49 -4.42
N ARG A 113 5.06 4.21 -5.71
CA ARG A 113 6.26 3.66 -6.35
C ARG A 113 7.05 4.79 -6.99
N ILE A 114 8.34 4.85 -6.69
CA ILE A 114 9.31 5.80 -7.27
C ILE A 114 10.54 5.00 -7.68
N GLY A 115 10.78 4.86 -8.98
CA GLY A 115 11.79 3.93 -9.51
C GLY A 115 11.46 2.48 -9.09
N GLN A 116 12.37 1.85 -8.33
CA GLN A 116 12.17 0.51 -7.76
C GLN A 116 11.71 0.53 -6.29
N GLY A 117 11.66 1.71 -5.67
CA GLY A 117 11.24 1.87 -4.28
C GLY A 117 9.71 1.94 -4.15
N ILE A 118 9.19 1.36 -3.08
CA ILE A 118 7.79 1.49 -2.65
C ILE A 118 7.77 2.21 -1.31
N TYR A 119 6.97 3.26 -1.22
CA TYR A 119 6.87 4.14 -0.06
C TYR A 119 5.42 4.18 0.40
N TRP A 120 5.19 3.93 1.68
CA TRP A 120 3.86 4.03 2.28
C TRP A 120 3.70 5.39 2.97
N LEU A 121 2.61 6.07 2.68
CA LEU A 121 2.27 7.38 3.23
C LEU A 121 0.94 7.31 3.98
N PRO A 122 0.89 7.65 5.28
CA PRO A 122 -0.32 7.52 6.09
C PRO A 122 -1.33 8.63 5.81
N PHE A 123 -2.61 8.26 5.74
CA PHE A 123 -3.69 9.23 5.86
C PHE A 123 -3.74 9.82 7.28
N PRO A 124 -4.27 11.04 7.46
CA PRO A 124 -4.41 11.64 8.79
C PRO A 124 -5.34 10.85 9.71
N THR A 125 -6.29 10.11 9.14
CA THR A 125 -7.25 9.26 9.84
C THR A 125 -7.56 8.01 9.02
N THR A 126 -7.98 6.94 9.69
CA THR A 126 -8.42 5.71 9.02
C THR A 126 -9.65 5.97 8.15
N CYS A 127 -9.56 5.55 6.89
CA CYS A 127 -10.59 5.64 5.87
C CYS A 127 -11.19 4.26 5.61
N ASN A 128 -12.50 4.10 5.82
CA ASN A 128 -13.22 2.84 5.62
C ASN A 128 -14.11 2.83 4.36
N THR A 129 -14.17 3.95 3.65
CA THR A 129 -14.96 4.09 2.42
C THR A 129 -14.17 4.83 1.33
N PRO A 130 -14.47 4.61 0.03
CA PRO A 130 -13.84 5.36 -1.06
C PRO A 130 -14.05 6.89 -0.94
N THR A 131 -15.19 7.32 -0.41
CA THR A 131 -15.46 8.75 -0.15
C THR A 131 -14.47 9.33 0.86
N GLN A 132 -14.22 8.61 1.95
CA GLN A 132 -13.25 9.05 2.97
C GLN A 132 -11.82 9.09 2.41
N VAL A 133 -11.43 8.10 1.61
CA VAL A 133 -10.14 8.12 0.90
C VAL A 133 -10.03 9.35 0.01
N ARG A 134 -11.07 9.65 -0.78
CA ARG A 134 -11.10 10.85 -1.63
C ARG A 134 -10.96 12.14 -0.82
N GLU A 135 -11.68 12.27 0.28
CA GLU A 135 -11.59 13.43 1.17
C GLU A 135 -10.18 13.59 1.75
N ALA A 136 -9.55 12.49 2.18
CA ALA A 136 -8.17 12.48 2.67
C ALA A 136 -7.17 12.91 1.59
N LEU A 137 -7.27 12.37 0.38
CA LEU A 137 -6.40 12.71 -0.75
C LEU A 137 -6.55 14.19 -1.17
N VAL A 138 -7.79 14.71 -1.19
CA VAL A 138 -8.06 16.13 -1.48
C VAL A 138 -7.48 17.03 -0.39
N SER A 139 -7.61 16.62 0.88
CA SER A 139 -7.02 17.35 2.01
C SER A 139 -5.49 17.42 1.88
N LEU A 140 -4.83 16.28 1.62
CA LEU A 140 -3.38 16.21 1.42
C LEU A 140 -2.93 17.03 0.19
N ALA A 141 -3.73 17.09 -0.87
CA ALA A 141 -3.38 17.82 -2.09
C ALA A 141 -3.35 19.34 -1.88
N ARG A 142 -4.04 19.82 -0.84
CA ARG A 142 -4.11 21.24 -0.45
C ARG A 142 -3.20 21.56 0.73
N ALA A 143 -2.55 20.56 1.32
CA ALA A 143 -1.71 20.75 2.48
C ALA A 143 -0.33 21.30 2.09
N ASP A 144 0.20 22.21 2.88
CA ASP A 144 1.58 22.70 2.75
C ASP A 144 2.59 21.83 3.53
N VAL A 145 2.10 21.07 4.51
CA VAL A 145 2.86 20.15 5.36
C VAL A 145 2.06 18.87 5.61
N TRP A 146 2.73 17.73 5.80
CA TRP A 146 2.02 16.47 6.07
C TRP A 146 1.30 16.52 7.43
N PRO A 147 -0.02 16.29 7.50
CA PRO A 147 -0.76 16.35 8.76
C PRO A 147 -0.24 15.29 9.75
N GLY A 148 -0.06 15.66 11.02
CA GLY A 148 0.47 14.76 12.04
C GLY A 148 1.99 14.67 12.12
N SER A 149 2.72 15.43 11.28
CA SER A 149 4.16 15.66 11.47
C SER A 149 4.43 16.67 12.60
N SER A 150 3.95 16.37 13.81
CA SER A 150 4.61 16.92 15.00
C SER A 150 6.02 16.32 15.04
N GLN A 151 7.04 17.19 15.00
CA GLN A 151 8.41 16.82 15.32
C GLN A 151 8.38 15.98 16.60
N GLY A 152 8.80 14.72 16.50
CA GLY A 152 9.11 13.92 17.67
C GLY A 152 10.37 14.47 18.31
N GLU A 153 10.22 15.53 19.10
CA GLU A 153 11.15 15.89 20.16
C GLU A 153 10.96 14.91 21.32
N GLY A 154 12.06 14.32 21.82
CA GLY A 154 12.10 13.59 23.09
C GLY A 154 12.82 12.26 23.07
#